data_AF-A0A8X6KPT9-F1
#
_entry.id   AF-A0A8X6KPT9-F1
#
_cell.length_a   1.000
_cell.length_b   1.000
_cell.length_c   1.000
_cell.angle_alpha   90.00
_cell.angle_beta   90.00
_cell.angle_gamma   90.00
#
_symmetry.space_group_name_H-M   'P 1'
#
loop_
_entity.id
_entity.type
_entity.pdbx_description
1 polymer ?
#
loop_
_entity_poly.entity_id
_entity_poly.type
_entity_poly.pdbx_seq_one_letter_code
_entity_poly.pdbx_strand_id
1 'polypeptide(L)'
;MKLSQTANGEENSSASTPSEAVPGPSTTTETTLSNHGRTSVSSISTALSRKRTVSSTFRSRNACLDTFEVYTFFPDTLTSKDLTVSLHSIKTEISNKISETASSKQGVEWYLNSCVHFIRKITTEDFESCTSYFRSKCFISLNQEIPDVETSIAKVIASCNEFENKGSGWVFKRWFVRKSVLDAHIVDCRKHKEQKIKMPENKWLEFENFKFNLPVPYTIYADFKSLIVKINSSTPDPERSFTVPIANHIPCGYAYVVIGPDGNFKNPPAVYRGENAVDHFLKKHY
;
A
#
# COMPACT_ATOMS: atom_id res chain seq x y z
N MET A 1 -32.65 3.58 -28.83
CA MET A 1 -32.06 2.22 -29.03
C MET A 1 -31.76 1.69 -27.63
N LYS A 2 -32.56 0.82 -27.00
CA LYS A 2 -33.04 -0.52 -27.42
C LYS A 2 -31.89 -1.48 -27.75
N LEU A 3 -31.42 -2.22 -26.75
CA LEU A 3 -31.63 -3.66 -26.69
C LEU A 3 -31.47 -4.18 -25.25
N SER A 4 -32.37 -5.08 -24.88
CA SER A 4 -32.51 -5.73 -23.58
C SER A 4 -32.32 -7.23 -23.76
N GLN A 5 -31.77 -7.93 -22.76
CA GLN A 5 -32.06 -9.36 -22.59
C GLN A 5 -32.38 -9.65 -21.12
N THR A 6 -33.51 -10.31 -20.92
CA THR A 6 -33.91 -11.01 -19.69
C THR A 6 -34.38 -12.39 -20.12
N ALA A 7 -34.09 -13.41 -19.32
CA ALA A 7 -34.74 -14.70 -19.40
C ALA A 7 -34.72 -15.34 -18.01
N ASN A 8 -35.90 -15.52 -17.42
CA ASN A 8 -36.15 -16.56 -16.42
C ASN A 8 -36.15 -17.91 -17.17
N GLY A 9 -35.97 -19.08 -16.56
CA GLY A 9 -35.87 -19.49 -15.15
C GLY A 9 -36.43 -20.92 -15.07
N GLU A 10 -36.24 -21.65 -13.96
CA GLU A 10 -37.11 -22.78 -13.59
C GLU A 10 -36.83 -23.26 -12.16
N GLU A 11 -37.87 -23.68 -11.47
CA GLU A 11 -37.83 -24.20 -10.10
C GLU A 11 -37.53 -25.70 -10.10
N ASN A 12 -36.92 -26.21 -9.03
CA ASN A 12 -37.38 -27.46 -8.45
C ASN A 12 -36.99 -27.61 -6.99
N SER A 13 -37.91 -28.16 -6.20
CA SER A 13 -37.77 -28.36 -4.76
C SER A 13 -37.75 -29.86 -4.44
N SER A 14 -36.91 -30.26 -3.48
CA SER A 14 -37.07 -31.52 -2.74
C SER A 14 -36.24 -31.48 -1.47
N ALA A 15 -36.72 -32.15 -0.41
CA ALA A 15 -36.17 -32.09 0.94
C ALA A 15 -35.75 -33.47 1.43
N SER A 16 -34.65 -33.55 2.19
CA SER A 16 -34.39 -34.64 3.16
C SER A 16 -33.14 -34.39 4.02
N THR A 17 -33.34 -34.14 5.31
CA THR A 17 -32.49 -34.61 6.43
C THR A 17 -32.97 -36.03 6.85
N PRO A 18 -32.33 -36.84 7.76
CA PRO A 18 -31.57 -36.44 8.97
C PRO A 18 -30.42 -37.40 9.42
N SER A 19 -30.12 -37.39 10.74
CA SER A 19 -29.16 -38.18 11.54
C SER A 19 -27.71 -37.64 11.54
N GLU A 20 -27.14 -37.07 12.61
CA GLU A 20 -27.15 -37.35 14.07
C GLU A 20 -26.31 -38.58 14.45
N ALA A 21 -25.19 -38.35 15.15
CA ALA A 21 -24.68 -39.10 16.31
C ALA A 21 -23.35 -38.49 16.84
N VAL A 22 -23.29 -38.19 18.13
CA VAL A 22 -22.07 -37.90 18.92
C VAL A 22 -21.91 -39.02 19.94
N PRO A 23 -20.68 -39.45 20.29
CA PRO A 23 -20.27 -39.30 21.69
C PRO A 23 -18.77 -38.96 21.90
N GLY A 24 -18.47 -38.24 22.98
CA GLY A 24 -17.15 -38.25 23.64
C GLY A 24 -17.03 -39.45 24.61
N PRO A 25 -16.28 -39.37 25.75
CA PRO A 25 -15.59 -38.20 26.32
C PRO A 25 -14.20 -38.47 26.99
N SER A 26 -13.68 -37.46 27.71
CA SER A 26 -12.84 -37.54 28.95
C SER A 26 -11.34 -37.92 28.92
N THR A 27 -10.38 -37.00 29.22
CA THR A 27 -9.70 -36.67 30.52
C THR A 27 -8.70 -37.74 31.08
N THR A 28 -7.58 -37.47 31.78
CA THR A 28 -7.00 -36.27 32.48
C THR A 28 -5.45 -36.35 32.65
N THR A 29 -4.80 -35.26 33.11
CA THR A 29 -3.59 -35.15 34.01
C THR A 29 -2.13 -35.32 33.52
N GLU A 30 -1.25 -34.65 34.30
CA GLU A 30 0.21 -34.40 34.15
C GLU A 30 1.10 -35.51 34.75
N THR A 31 2.43 -35.49 34.50
CA THR A 31 3.52 -35.45 35.54
C THR A 31 4.93 -35.71 34.94
N THR A 32 5.98 -35.39 35.70
CA THR A 32 7.39 -35.07 35.38
C THR A 32 8.43 -36.20 35.18
N LEU A 33 9.53 -35.83 34.49
CA LEU A 33 10.95 -36.28 34.58
C LEU A 33 11.33 -37.58 35.34
N SER A 34 12.24 -38.38 34.74
CA SER A 34 13.62 -38.58 35.25
C SER A 34 14.48 -39.44 34.29
N ASN A 35 15.70 -39.83 34.70
CA ASN A 35 16.88 -39.95 33.84
C ASN A 35 17.70 -41.24 34.07
N HIS A 36 18.65 -41.53 33.16
CA HIS A 36 19.66 -42.63 33.21
C HIS A 36 19.11 -44.06 33.06
N GLY A 37 19.79 -45.06 32.48
CA GLY A 37 21.15 -45.34 32.01
C GLY A 37 21.21 -46.88 31.79
N ARG A 38 22.17 -47.55 31.13
CA ARG A 38 23.57 -47.24 30.79
C ARG A 38 24.01 -48.13 29.61
N THR A 39 25.02 -47.67 28.87
CA THR A 39 25.67 -48.28 27.69
C THR A 39 26.45 -49.58 27.94
N SER A 40 26.63 -50.42 26.89
CA SER A 40 27.94 -51.01 26.54
C SER A 40 27.99 -51.70 25.15
N VAL A 41 28.63 -51.01 24.17
CA VAL A 41 29.66 -51.44 23.16
C VAL A 41 29.76 -52.95 22.79
N SER A 42 29.94 -53.39 21.54
CA SER A 42 30.75 -52.87 20.39
C SER A 42 30.26 -53.48 19.04
N SER A 43 30.56 -53.00 17.82
CA SER A 43 31.84 -52.53 17.27
C SER A 43 31.72 -51.64 16.01
N ILE A 44 32.53 -50.56 15.95
CA ILE A 44 33.50 -50.19 14.87
C ILE A 44 32.96 -50.04 13.42
N SER A 45 33.25 -49.02 12.60
CA SER A 45 33.91 -47.69 12.68
C SER A 45 33.63 -47.01 11.32
N THR A 46 33.38 -45.70 11.17
CA THR A 46 34.43 -44.67 10.97
C THR A 46 33.73 -43.36 10.56
N ALA A 47 34.06 -42.22 11.20
CA ALA A 47 34.05 -40.83 10.64
C ALA A 47 33.92 -39.77 11.75
N LEU A 48 34.93 -39.65 12.61
CA LEU A 48 35.04 -38.50 13.50
C LEU A 48 35.49 -37.25 12.73
N SER A 49 34.82 -36.13 13.01
CA SER A 49 35.35 -34.76 12.96
C SER A 49 36.21 -34.35 11.75
N ARG A 50 35.57 -33.71 10.76
CA ARG A 50 36.19 -32.58 10.05
C ARG A 50 35.47 -31.30 10.42
N LYS A 51 36.13 -30.48 11.25
CA LYS A 51 35.80 -29.06 11.38
C LYS A 51 35.71 -28.48 9.98
N ARG A 52 34.53 -27.97 9.59
CA ARG A 52 34.37 -27.32 8.29
C ARG A 52 35.07 -25.97 8.39
N THR A 53 36.34 -25.95 8.00
CA THR A 53 37.06 -24.71 7.70
C THR A 53 36.28 -24.03 6.58
N VAL A 54 35.41 -23.09 6.94
CA VAL A 54 34.77 -22.21 5.97
C VAL A 54 35.90 -21.36 5.43
N SER A 55 36.41 -21.75 4.26
CA SER A 55 37.33 -20.93 3.49
C SER A 55 36.62 -19.61 3.23
N SER A 56 36.98 -18.59 3.99
CA SER A 56 36.52 -17.22 3.79
C SER A 56 37.23 -16.62 2.57
N THR A 57 37.05 -17.27 1.41
CA THR A 57 37.18 -16.61 0.12
C THR A 57 36.02 -15.64 0.00
N PHE A 58 36.15 -14.55 0.73
CA PHE A 58 35.38 -13.33 0.56
C PHE A 58 35.65 -12.87 -0.88
N ARG A 59 34.85 -13.35 -1.84
CA ARG A 59 34.98 -12.97 -3.24
C ARG A 59 34.93 -11.46 -3.28
N SER A 60 36.01 -10.84 -3.75
CA SER A 60 36.16 -9.40 -3.80
C SER A 60 34.91 -8.78 -4.42
N ARG A 61 34.34 -7.77 -3.76
CA ARG A 61 33.10 -7.10 -4.20
C ARG A 61 33.18 -6.51 -5.60
N ASN A 62 34.39 -6.44 -6.18
CA ASN A 62 34.66 -5.83 -7.47
C ASN A 62 34.35 -6.76 -8.67
N ALA A 63 34.12 -8.05 -8.47
CA ALA A 63 33.90 -9.02 -9.55
C ALA A 63 32.52 -8.93 -10.24
N CYS A 64 31.60 -8.07 -9.75
CA CYS A 64 30.23 -7.94 -10.29
C CYS A 64 30.08 -6.78 -11.30
N LEU A 65 31.06 -5.87 -11.37
CA LEU A 65 30.92 -4.61 -12.10
C LEU A 65 30.85 -4.77 -13.64
N ASP A 66 31.44 -5.82 -14.20
CA ASP A 66 31.42 -6.10 -15.65
C ASP A 66 30.19 -6.90 -16.12
N THR A 67 29.23 -7.20 -15.24
CA THR A 67 28.04 -8.01 -15.59
C THR A 67 26.79 -7.19 -15.94
N PHE A 68 26.81 -5.85 -15.76
CA PHE A 68 25.66 -4.98 -15.98
C PHE A 68 26.01 -3.79 -16.90
N GLU A 69 25.41 -3.77 -18.08
CA GLU A 69 25.42 -2.60 -18.97
C GLU A 69 24.28 -1.65 -18.62
N VAL A 70 24.57 -0.35 -18.56
CA VAL A 70 23.57 0.69 -18.26
C VAL A 70 23.46 1.63 -19.44
N TYR A 71 22.29 1.64 -20.08
CA TYR A 71 21.91 2.58 -21.12
C TYR A 71 20.97 3.64 -20.54
N THR A 72 21.22 4.92 -20.86
CA THR A 72 20.40 6.04 -20.37
C THR A 72 19.72 6.73 -21.53
N PHE A 73 18.39 6.72 -21.51
CA PHE A 73 17.53 7.33 -22.51
C PHE A 73 17.02 8.69 -22.01
N PHE A 74 16.85 9.65 -22.91
CA PHE A 74 16.43 11.02 -22.59
C PHE A 74 15.23 11.42 -23.47
N PRO A 75 14.00 11.49 -22.94
CA PRO A 75 12.83 11.90 -23.71
C PRO A 75 12.92 13.35 -24.21
N ASP A 76 12.30 13.61 -25.35
CA ASP A 76 12.28 14.94 -25.96
C ASP A 76 11.69 16.02 -25.05
N THR A 77 12.32 17.20 -25.08
CA THR A 77 12.02 18.35 -24.21
C THR A 77 10.56 18.81 -24.27
N LEU A 78 9.89 18.67 -25.43
CA LEU A 78 8.48 19.04 -25.59
C LEU A 78 7.53 18.17 -24.75
N THR A 79 7.89 16.92 -24.47
CA THR A 79 7.04 15.97 -23.73
C THR A 79 7.21 16.06 -22.20
N SER A 80 8.11 16.95 -21.73
CA SER A 80 8.72 16.96 -20.39
C SER A 80 7.84 17.07 -19.13
N LYS A 81 6.51 17.10 -19.27
CA LYS A 81 5.55 17.26 -18.15
C LYS A 81 4.73 16.00 -17.83
N ASP A 82 4.70 15.01 -18.71
CA ASP A 82 3.88 13.80 -18.53
C ASP A 82 4.76 12.55 -18.64
N LEU A 83 4.86 11.79 -17.54
CA LEU A 83 5.67 10.58 -17.46
C LEU A 83 5.22 9.51 -18.45
N THR A 84 3.91 9.39 -18.68
CA THR A 84 3.31 8.40 -19.58
C THR A 84 3.71 8.72 -21.01
N VAL A 85 3.45 9.95 -21.47
CA VAL A 85 3.78 10.41 -22.82
C VAL A 85 5.27 10.22 -23.13
N SER A 86 6.15 10.54 -22.18
CA SER A 86 7.59 10.48 -22.39
C SER A 86 8.23 9.10 -22.23
N LEU A 87 7.66 8.20 -21.43
CA LEU A 87 8.09 6.79 -21.45
C LEU A 87 7.65 6.12 -22.76
N HIS A 88 6.47 6.46 -23.28
CA HIS A 88 6.04 5.97 -24.60
C HIS A 88 6.86 6.56 -25.76
N SER A 89 7.33 7.82 -25.68
CA SER A 89 8.14 8.40 -26.76
C SER A 89 9.49 7.70 -26.94
N ILE A 90 10.12 7.23 -25.85
CA ILE A 90 11.38 6.46 -25.89
C ILE A 90 11.18 4.94 -26.02
N LYS A 91 9.93 4.44 -26.02
CA LYS A 91 9.61 3.00 -26.05
C LYS A 91 10.31 2.27 -27.20
N THR A 92 10.29 2.85 -28.40
CA THR A 92 10.91 2.25 -29.59
C THR A 92 12.42 2.16 -29.46
N GLU A 93 13.07 3.19 -28.90
CA GLU A 93 14.52 3.22 -28.69
C GLU A 93 14.96 2.15 -27.67
N ILE A 94 14.21 2.03 -26.56
CA ILE A 94 14.39 0.98 -25.55
C ILE A 94 14.22 -0.41 -26.19
N SER A 95 13.13 -0.62 -26.95
CA SER A 95 12.81 -1.91 -27.59
C SER A 95 13.92 -2.32 -28.56
N ASN A 96 14.35 -1.40 -29.43
CA ASN A 96 15.45 -1.63 -30.37
C ASN A 96 16.75 -1.99 -29.63
N LYS A 97 17.07 -1.30 -28.53
CA LYS A 97 18.31 -1.56 -27.80
C LYS A 97 18.33 -2.91 -27.10
N ILE A 98 17.21 -3.32 -26.50
CA ILE A 98 17.08 -4.65 -25.90
C ILE A 98 17.21 -5.73 -26.98
N SER A 99 16.55 -5.57 -28.14
CA SER A 99 16.63 -6.52 -29.26
C SER A 99 18.04 -6.63 -29.84
N GLU A 100 18.77 -5.52 -29.98
CA GLU A 100 20.18 -5.51 -30.41
C GLU A 100 21.05 -6.30 -29.43
N THR A 101 20.95 -6.03 -28.13
CA THR A 101 21.74 -6.71 -27.09
C THR A 101 21.36 -8.19 -26.98
N ALA A 102 20.07 -8.55 -27.06
CA ALA A 102 19.60 -9.93 -27.08
C ALA A 102 20.15 -10.71 -28.29
N SER A 103 20.19 -10.07 -29.46
CA SER A 103 20.75 -10.67 -30.69
C SER A 103 22.26 -10.91 -30.57
N SER A 104 22.99 -9.94 -30.01
CA SER A 104 24.44 -10.03 -29.81
C SER A 104 24.84 -11.08 -28.76
N LYS A 105 24.04 -11.24 -27.69
CA LYS A 105 24.37 -12.08 -26.52
C LYS A 105 23.57 -13.39 -26.43
N GLN A 106 22.76 -13.70 -27.45
CA GLN A 106 21.80 -14.82 -27.49
C GLN A 106 20.70 -14.78 -26.40
N GLY A 107 20.51 -13.61 -25.79
CA GLY A 107 19.53 -13.35 -24.74
C GLY A 107 20.05 -12.31 -23.75
N VAL A 108 19.14 -11.62 -23.06
CA VAL A 108 19.48 -10.59 -22.07
C VAL A 108 18.45 -10.53 -20.95
N GLU A 109 18.90 -10.46 -19.69
CA GLU A 109 18.07 -10.07 -18.56
C GLU A 109 18.12 -8.54 -18.40
N TRP A 110 16.96 -7.88 -18.32
CA TRP A 110 16.86 -6.43 -18.32
C TRP A 110 15.75 -5.91 -17.42
N TYR A 111 15.84 -4.63 -17.06
CA TYR A 111 14.80 -3.89 -16.35
C TYR A 111 14.93 -2.40 -16.66
N LEU A 112 13.81 -1.67 -16.59
CA LEU A 112 13.82 -0.20 -16.65
C LEU A 112 13.95 0.39 -15.24
N ASN A 113 14.54 1.58 -15.16
CA ASN A 113 14.59 2.39 -13.95
C ASN A 113 14.41 3.87 -14.30
N SER A 114 13.26 4.44 -13.94
CA SER A 114 13.01 5.87 -14.12
C SER A 114 13.50 6.67 -12.92
N CYS A 115 14.18 7.79 -13.16
CA CYS A 115 14.66 8.72 -12.15
C CYS A 115 13.84 10.01 -12.20
N VAL A 116 13.05 10.26 -11.16
CA VAL A 116 12.04 11.33 -11.12
C VAL A 116 12.31 12.26 -9.95
N HIS A 117 12.17 13.56 -10.18
CA HIS A 117 12.32 14.59 -9.16
C HIS A 117 10.96 15.17 -8.79
N PHE A 118 10.61 15.04 -7.51
CA PHE A 118 9.37 15.51 -6.90
C PHE A 118 9.63 16.75 -6.05
N ILE A 119 8.57 17.55 -5.88
CA ILE A 119 8.52 18.60 -4.86
C ILE A 119 7.23 18.50 -4.05
N ARG A 120 7.28 18.96 -2.81
CA ARG A 120 6.07 19.25 -2.02
C ARG A 120 6.21 20.63 -1.39
N LYS A 121 5.07 21.30 -1.18
CA LYS A 121 5.01 22.59 -0.52
C LYS A 121 4.92 22.38 1.00
N ILE A 122 5.79 23.04 1.78
CA ILE A 122 5.76 22.99 3.25
C ILE A 122 5.03 24.24 3.79
N THR A 123 5.48 25.43 3.39
CA THR A 123 4.88 26.73 3.78
C THR A 123 4.45 27.49 2.54
N THR A 124 4.00 28.75 2.66
CA THR A 124 3.68 29.59 1.49
C THR A 124 4.86 29.77 0.54
N GLU A 125 6.10 29.73 1.06
CA GLU A 125 7.34 30.05 0.35
C GLU A 125 8.31 28.85 0.26
N ASP A 126 8.25 27.91 1.21
CA ASP A 126 9.16 26.76 1.28
C ASP A 126 8.67 25.53 0.51
N PHE A 127 9.60 24.89 -0.19
CA PHE A 127 9.40 23.62 -0.88
C PHE A 127 10.46 22.60 -0.47
N GLU A 128 10.02 21.38 -0.20
CA GLU A 128 10.91 20.21 -0.12
C GLU A 128 11.07 19.60 -1.50
N SER A 129 12.20 18.93 -1.75
CA SER A 129 12.42 18.16 -2.97
C SER A 129 12.99 16.79 -2.67
N CYS A 130 12.57 15.80 -3.45
CA CYS A 130 13.04 14.42 -3.35
C CYS A 130 13.32 13.88 -4.76
N THR A 131 14.41 13.15 -4.94
CA THR A 131 14.62 12.32 -6.13
C THR A 131 14.29 10.88 -5.77
N SER A 132 13.40 10.26 -6.55
CA SER A 132 12.99 8.86 -6.38
C SER A 132 13.23 8.05 -7.64
N TYR A 133 13.41 6.75 -7.46
CA TYR A 133 13.77 5.81 -8.51
C TYR A 133 12.70 4.72 -8.62
N PHE A 134 12.11 4.56 -9.81
CA PHE A 134 11.03 3.60 -10.07
C PHE A 134 11.51 2.52 -11.05
N ARG A 135 11.77 1.33 -10.53
CA ARG A 135 12.20 0.16 -11.29
C ARG A 135 11.00 -0.65 -11.82
N SER A 136 11.09 -1.21 -13.02
CA SER A 136 10.19 -2.26 -13.51
C SER A 136 10.42 -3.60 -12.78
N LYS A 137 9.73 -4.68 -13.17
CA LYS A 137 10.20 -6.05 -12.91
C LYS A 137 11.46 -6.34 -13.75
N CYS A 138 12.21 -7.38 -13.41
CA CYS A 138 13.16 -7.97 -14.36
C CYS A 138 12.40 -8.77 -15.40
N PHE A 139 12.89 -8.72 -16.63
CA PHE A 139 12.43 -9.47 -17.78
C PHE A 139 13.64 -10.15 -18.43
N ILE A 140 13.38 -11.24 -19.16
CA ILE A 140 14.35 -11.87 -20.03
C ILE A 140 13.81 -11.69 -21.46
N SER A 141 14.67 -11.33 -22.40
CA SER A 141 14.34 -11.34 -23.82
C SER A 141 15.39 -12.16 -24.57
N LEU A 142 14.93 -13.14 -25.33
CA LEU A 142 15.75 -14.04 -26.13
C LEU A 142 16.04 -13.42 -27.51
N ASN A 143 16.96 -14.04 -28.25
CA ASN A 143 17.24 -13.64 -29.63
C ASN A 143 15.97 -13.72 -30.50
N GLN A 144 15.72 -12.69 -31.31
CA GLN A 144 14.55 -12.52 -32.19
C GLN A 144 13.18 -12.42 -31.47
N GLU A 145 13.14 -12.36 -30.14
CA GLU A 145 11.92 -12.08 -29.37
C GLU A 145 11.63 -10.57 -29.35
N ILE A 146 10.34 -10.18 -29.42
CA ILE A 146 9.92 -8.78 -29.23
C ILE A 146 9.88 -8.50 -27.72
N PRO A 147 10.68 -7.57 -27.17
CA PRO A 147 10.69 -7.30 -25.73
C PRO A 147 9.38 -6.67 -25.25
N ASP A 148 8.82 -7.15 -24.14
CA ASP A 148 7.63 -6.55 -23.51
C ASP A 148 7.98 -5.27 -22.72
N VAL A 149 8.34 -4.24 -23.47
CA VAL A 149 8.61 -2.90 -22.92
C VAL A 149 7.33 -2.26 -22.37
N GLU A 150 6.15 -2.60 -22.88
CA GLU A 150 4.87 -2.02 -22.48
C GLU A 150 4.54 -2.34 -21.01
N THR A 151 4.58 -3.62 -20.62
CA THR A 151 4.37 -4.02 -19.21
C THR A 151 5.42 -3.42 -18.30
N SER A 152 6.66 -3.26 -18.78
CA SER A 152 7.74 -2.64 -18.01
C SER A 152 7.49 -1.14 -17.74
N ILE A 153 6.99 -0.40 -18.75
CA ILE A 153 6.59 1.01 -18.64
C ILE A 153 5.38 1.14 -17.72
N ALA A 154 4.33 0.33 -17.92
CA ALA A 154 3.12 0.35 -17.10
C ALA A 154 3.42 0.13 -15.61
N LYS A 155 4.35 -0.79 -15.28
CA LYS A 155 4.85 -0.98 -13.91
C LYS A 155 5.49 0.32 -13.37
N VAL A 156 6.40 0.94 -14.13
CA VAL A 156 7.10 2.17 -13.71
C VAL A 156 6.12 3.31 -13.45
N ILE A 157 5.14 3.51 -14.34
CA ILE A 157 4.08 4.51 -14.18
C ILE A 157 3.24 4.21 -12.94
N ALA A 158 2.78 2.97 -12.77
CA ALA A 158 1.98 2.60 -11.60
C ALA A 158 2.71 2.84 -10.27
N SER A 159 4.01 2.56 -10.20
CA SER A 159 4.83 2.86 -9.01
C SER A 159 5.08 4.36 -8.79
N CYS A 160 5.16 5.17 -9.85
CA CYS A 160 5.23 6.62 -9.73
C CYS A 160 3.92 7.21 -9.19
N ASN A 161 2.79 6.80 -9.79
CA ASN A 161 1.46 7.22 -9.38
C ASN A 161 1.14 6.76 -7.94
N GLU A 162 1.59 5.57 -7.55
CA GLU A 162 1.46 5.10 -6.16
C GLU A 162 2.25 6.00 -5.18
N PHE A 163 3.46 6.43 -5.55
CA PHE A 163 4.28 7.34 -4.74
C PHE A 163 3.66 8.74 -4.63
N GLU A 164 3.05 9.26 -5.69
CA GLU A 164 2.30 10.53 -5.65
C GLU A 164 1.06 10.41 -4.77
N ASN A 165 0.23 9.39 -4.97
CA ASN A 165 -1.04 9.22 -4.26
C ASN A 165 -0.88 8.84 -2.78
N LYS A 166 0.17 8.09 -2.41
CA LYS A 166 0.48 7.74 -1.01
C LYS A 166 1.49 8.70 -0.37
N GLY A 167 2.12 9.55 -1.16
CA GLY A 167 3.07 10.56 -0.70
C GLY A 167 2.37 11.66 0.08
N SER A 168 3.02 12.18 1.12
CA SER A 168 2.48 13.32 1.90
C SER A 168 2.67 14.63 1.12
N GLY A 169 1.90 14.81 0.04
CA GLY A 169 1.84 16.00 -0.80
C GLY A 169 2.90 16.09 -1.91
N TRP A 170 3.50 14.98 -2.33
CA TRP A 170 4.51 14.98 -3.40
C TRP A 170 3.88 15.17 -4.79
N VAL A 171 4.41 16.12 -5.55
CA VAL A 171 3.99 16.46 -6.92
C VAL A 171 5.18 16.26 -7.86
N PHE A 172 4.95 15.60 -8.99
CA PHE A 172 5.93 15.47 -10.07
C PHE A 172 6.41 16.85 -10.53
N LYS A 173 7.74 17.07 -10.58
CA LYS A 173 8.33 18.30 -11.12
C LYS A 173 8.91 18.11 -12.52
N ARG A 174 9.78 17.10 -12.67
CA ARG A 174 10.56 16.81 -13.88
C ARG A 174 11.35 15.51 -13.72
N TRP A 175 11.79 14.93 -14.85
CA TRP A 175 12.97 14.06 -14.88
C TRP A 175 14.22 14.83 -15.33
N PHE A 176 15.33 14.11 -15.46
CA PHE A 176 16.58 14.61 -16.00
C PHE A 176 16.57 14.51 -17.53
N VAL A 177 16.45 15.65 -18.22
CA VAL A 177 16.34 15.71 -19.70
C VAL A 177 17.71 15.68 -20.40
N ARG A 178 18.82 15.74 -19.64
CA ARG A 178 20.19 15.68 -20.16
C ARG A 178 21.11 14.96 -19.19
N LYS A 179 22.08 14.23 -19.73
CA LYS A 179 23.11 13.52 -18.96
C LYS A 179 23.88 14.42 -17.99
N SER A 180 24.30 15.61 -18.42
CA SER A 180 25.02 16.55 -17.55
C SER A 180 24.24 16.99 -16.30
N VAL A 181 22.90 17.08 -16.40
CA VAL A 181 22.04 17.46 -15.26
C VAL A 181 21.84 16.27 -14.31
N LEU A 182 21.79 15.04 -14.86
CA LEU A 182 21.77 13.81 -14.08
C LEU A 182 23.10 13.61 -13.34
N ASP A 183 24.23 13.75 -14.04
CA ASP A 183 25.58 13.57 -13.48
C ASP A 183 25.84 14.58 -12.34
N ALA A 184 25.48 15.85 -12.54
CA ALA A 184 25.55 16.87 -11.48
C ALA A 184 24.70 16.49 -10.26
N HIS A 185 23.46 16.02 -10.48
CA HIS A 185 22.61 15.56 -9.37
C HIS A 185 23.17 14.31 -8.67
N ILE A 186 23.79 13.37 -9.39
CA ILE A 186 24.41 12.18 -8.79
C ILE A 186 25.53 12.58 -7.83
N VAL A 187 26.33 13.61 -8.14
CA VAL A 187 27.38 14.13 -7.25
C VAL A 187 26.79 14.65 -5.93
N ASP A 188 25.64 15.31 -5.96
CA ASP A 188 24.96 15.78 -4.75
C ASP A 188 24.23 14.66 -4.01
N CYS A 189 23.46 13.83 -4.74
CA CYS A 189 22.72 12.71 -4.18
C CYS A 189 23.62 11.72 -3.42
N ARG A 190 24.82 11.44 -3.94
CA ARG A 190 25.82 10.57 -3.29
C ARG A 190 26.36 11.10 -1.96
N LYS A 191 26.21 12.39 -1.66
CA LYS A 191 26.58 12.96 -0.34
C LYS A 191 25.61 12.49 0.75
N HIS A 192 24.40 12.13 0.38
CA HIS A 192 23.39 11.59 1.28
C HIS A 192 23.48 10.06 1.34
N LYS A 193 23.46 9.49 2.54
CA LYS A 193 23.49 8.04 2.75
C LYS A 193 22.12 7.42 2.43
N GLU A 194 22.15 6.14 2.05
CA GLU A 194 20.97 5.30 1.85
C GLU A 194 19.96 5.45 2.99
N GLN A 195 18.76 5.95 2.69
CA GLN A 195 17.65 6.07 3.62
C GLN A 195 17.00 4.70 3.83
N LYS A 196 17.61 3.85 4.67
CA LYS A 196 16.98 2.60 5.11
C LYS A 196 15.87 2.93 6.11
N ILE A 197 14.61 2.63 5.75
CA ILE A 197 13.50 2.61 6.70
C ILE A 197 13.83 1.58 7.79
N LYS A 198 14.23 2.09 8.96
CA LYS A 198 14.32 1.30 10.19
C LYS A 198 13.01 1.48 10.93
N MET A 199 12.24 0.39 11.07
CA MET A 199 11.16 0.37 12.03
C MET A 199 11.75 0.55 13.44
N PRO A 200 11.12 1.32 14.34
CA PRO A 200 11.52 1.36 15.73
C PRO A 200 11.39 -0.01 16.38
N GLU A 201 12.22 -0.30 17.37
CA GLU A 201 12.12 -1.52 18.19
C GLU A 201 10.93 -1.44 19.16
N ASN A 202 10.54 -0.23 19.55
CA ASN A 202 9.33 0.01 20.33
C ASN A 202 8.07 -0.21 19.49
N LYS A 203 7.18 -1.07 20.00
CA LYS A 203 5.83 -1.32 19.45
C LYS A 203 4.98 -0.04 19.37
N TRP A 204 5.21 0.89 20.29
CA TRP A 204 4.50 2.16 20.38
C TRP A 204 5.32 3.27 19.77
N LEU A 205 4.69 4.03 18.87
CA LEU A 205 5.23 5.22 18.23
C LEU A 205 4.54 6.44 18.84
N GLU A 206 5.34 7.33 19.42
CA GLU A 206 4.88 8.62 19.94
C GLU A 206 5.37 9.74 19.02
N PHE A 207 4.47 10.65 18.65
CA PHE A 207 4.80 11.79 17.79
C PHE A 207 5.33 12.95 18.64
N GLU A 208 6.65 13.06 18.81
CA GLU A 208 7.26 14.21 19.52
C GLU A 208 6.95 15.57 18.87
N ASN A 209 6.62 15.56 17.57
CA ASN A 209 6.62 16.72 16.69
C ASN A 209 5.20 17.22 16.33
N PHE A 210 4.25 17.15 17.26
CA PHE A 210 2.85 17.60 17.09
C PHE A 210 2.70 19.00 16.47
N LYS A 211 3.66 19.90 16.71
CA LYS A 211 3.72 21.26 16.12
C LYS A 211 3.83 21.32 14.60
N PHE A 212 4.19 20.20 13.95
CA PHE A 212 4.27 20.06 12.49
C PHE A 212 3.08 19.29 11.90
N ASN A 213 2.10 18.89 12.70
CA ASN A 213 0.82 18.44 12.17
C ASN A 213 0.15 19.61 11.45
N LEU A 214 -0.51 19.34 10.32
CA LEU A 214 -1.43 20.33 9.74
C LEU A 214 -2.49 20.66 10.80
N PRO A 215 -2.67 21.94 11.19
CA PRO A 215 -3.82 22.31 12.01
C PRO A 215 -5.09 21.94 11.23
N VAL A 216 -6.04 21.28 11.90
CA VAL A 216 -7.29 20.85 11.25
C VAL A 216 -7.98 22.09 10.67
N PRO A 217 -8.14 22.18 9.33
CA PRO A 217 -8.49 23.46 8.71
C PRO A 217 -9.93 23.89 9.00
N TYR A 218 -10.80 22.95 9.38
CA TYR A 218 -12.19 23.21 9.75
C TYR A 218 -12.64 22.23 10.83
N THR A 219 -13.24 22.74 11.90
CA THR A 219 -13.89 21.93 12.94
C THR A 219 -15.40 22.09 12.84
N ILE A 220 -16.12 20.97 12.75
CA ILE A 220 -17.59 20.96 12.69
C ILE A 220 -18.11 20.51 14.05
N TYR A 221 -18.87 21.39 14.72
CA TYR A 221 -19.64 21.02 15.91
C TYR A 221 -21.08 20.83 15.48
N ALA A 222 -21.67 19.68 15.80
CA ALA A 222 -23.06 19.36 15.49
C ALA A 222 -23.73 18.64 16.66
N ASP A 223 -25.01 18.95 16.89
CA ASP A 223 -25.86 18.30 17.90
C ASP A 223 -27.27 18.03 17.33
N PHE A 224 -27.89 16.95 17.79
CA PHE A 224 -29.21 16.48 17.33
C PHE A 224 -30.23 16.54 18.48
N LYS A 225 -31.36 17.20 18.22
CA LYS A 225 -32.54 17.11 19.08
C LYS A 225 -33.31 15.84 18.71
N SER A 226 -33.61 15.00 19.70
CA SER A 226 -34.49 13.83 19.53
C SER A 226 -35.75 13.94 20.39
N LEU A 227 -36.86 13.45 19.87
CA LEU A 227 -38.07 13.14 20.62
C LEU A 227 -37.92 11.77 21.24
N ILE A 228 -38.25 11.67 22.53
CA ILE A 228 -38.19 10.42 23.29
C ILE A 228 -39.59 9.80 23.28
N VAL A 229 -39.81 8.81 22.42
CA VAL A 229 -41.08 8.08 22.31
C VAL A 229 -40.98 6.81 23.15
N LYS A 230 -41.90 6.61 24.11
CA LYS A 230 -41.93 5.39 24.92
C LYS A 230 -42.25 4.19 24.04
N ILE A 231 -41.50 3.10 24.20
CA ILE A 231 -41.75 1.83 23.52
C ILE A 231 -42.49 0.92 24.50
N ASN A 232 -43.63 0.36 24.09
CA ASN A 232 -44.25 -0.74 24.81
C ASN A 232 -43.54 -2.03 24.37
N SER A 233 -42.62 -2.52 25.21
CA SER A 233 -41.91 -3.77 25.01
C SER A 233 -42.74 -4.97 25.50
N SER A 234 -42.58 -6.12 24.85
CA SER A 234 -43.12 -7.39 25.32
C SER A 234 -42.39 -7.89 26.57
N THR A 235 -43.05 -8.70 27.39
CA THR A 235 -42.44 -9.34 28.57
C THR A 235 -41.18 -10.13 28.21
N PRO A 236 -40.08 -10.01 28.98
CA PRO A 236 -38.85 -10.77 28.75
C PRO A 236 -39.06 -12.28 28.89
N ASP A 237 -38.39 -13.06 28.04
CA ASP A 237 -38.26 -14.51 28.14
C ASP A 237 -37.18 -14.88 29.19
N PRO A 238 -37.49 -15.65 30.25
CA PRO A 238 -36.50 -16.02 31.28
C PRO A 238 -35.37 -16.94 30.79
N GLU A 239 -35.57 -17.71 29.71
CA GLU A 239 -34.56 -18.68 29.24
C GLU A 239 -33.51 -18.07 28.29
N ARG A 240 -33.65 -16.78 27.96
CA ARG A 240 -32.77 -16.11 26.98
C ARG A 240 -32.35 -14.73 27.48
N SER A 241 -31.14 -14.31 27.12
CA SER A 241 -30.70 -12.94 27.37
C SER A 241 -31.57 -11.97 26.55
N PHE A 242 -32.36 -11.14 27.24
CA PHE A 242 -33.30 -10.20 26.63
C PHE A 242 -32.90 -8.75 26.94
N THR A 243 -32.93 -7.89 25.92
CA THR A 243 -32.71 -6.44 26.08
C THR A 243 -34.05 -5.72 26.00
N VAL A 244 -34.43 -5.01 27.05
CA VAL A 244 -35.68 -4.22 27.09
C VAL A 244 -35.39 -2.80 26.59
N PRO A 245 -35.83 -2.40 25.38
CA PRO A 245 -35.67 -1.03 24.92
C PRO A 245 -36.64 -0.10 25.68
N ILE A 246 -36.09 0.89 26.38
CA ILE A 246 -36.85 1.77 27.28
C ILE A 246 -37.56 2.90 26.51
N ALA A 247 -36.89 3.46 25.49
CA ALA A 247 -37.45 4.51 24.65
C ALA A 247 -36.79 4.53 23.25
N ASN A 248 -37.55 5.01 22.27
CA ASN A 248 -37.08 5.29 20.91
C ASN A 248 -36.71 6.77 20.81
N HIS A 249 -35.50 7.07 20.33
CA HIS A 249 -35.03 8.43 20.10
C HIS A 249 -35.21 8.80 18.62
N ILE A 250 -36.25 9.55 18.30
CA ILE A 250 -36.55 9.99 16.94
C ILE A 250 -35.93 11.38 16.71
N PRO A 251 -34.91 11.55 15.84
CA PRO A 251 -34.28 12.84 15.60
C PRO A 251 -35.25 13.79 14.87
N CYS A 252 -35.52 14.95 15.48
CA CYS A 252 -36.50 15.94 15.00
C CYS A 252 -35.87 17.30 14.60
N GLY A 253 -34.55 17.41 14.73
CA GLY A 253 -33.80 18.58 14.31
C GLY A 253 -32.32 18.47 14.65
N TYR A 254 -31.53 19.36 14.08
CA TYR A 254 -30.11 19.48 14.36
C TYR A 254 -29.67 20.94 14.34
N ALA A 255 -28.54 21.22 14.99
CA ALA A 255 -27.78 22.44 14.79
C ALA A 255 -26.33 22.06 14.50
N TYR A 256 -25.72 22.70 13.49
CA TYR A 256 -24.28 22.59 13.27
C TYR A 256 -23.63 23.94 12.99
N VAL A 257 -22.35 24.02 13.28
CA VAL A 257 -21.51 25.18 13.01
C VAL A 257 -20.13 24.73 12.53
N VAL A 258 -19.59 25.46 11.54
CA VAL A 258 -18.27 25.21 10.96
C VAL A 258 -17.34 26.33 11.40
N ILE A 259 -16.34 25.98 12.19
CA ILE A 259 -15.33 26.91 12.72
C ILE A 259 -14.05 26.74 11.90
N GLY A 260 -13.49 27.85 11.43
CA GLY A 260 -12.22 27.87 10.70
C GLY A 260 -10.98 27.78 11.59
N PRO A 261 -9.78 27.79 10.99
CA PRO A 261 -8.53 27.74 11.74
C PRO A 261 -8.23 29.07 12.45
N ASP A 262 -8.94 30.13 12.06
CA ASP A 262 -8.98 31.46 12.66
C ASP A 262 -9.95 31.57 13.85
N GLY A 263 -10.62 30.48 14.24
CA GLY A 263 -11.62 30.47 15.32
C GLY A 263 -12.97 31.10 14.96
N ASN A 264 -13.08 31.71 13.79
CA ASN A 264 -14.31 32.36 13.31
C ASN A 264 -15.27 31.36 12.64
N PHE A 265 -16.56 31.69 12.68
CA PHE A 265 -17.59 30.98 11.95
C PHE A 265 -17.42 31.18 10.43
N LYS A 266 -17.28 30.09 9.67
CA LYS A 266 -17.21 30.16 8.20
C LYS A 266 -18.56 30.35 7.55
N ASN A 267 -19.62 29.90 8.21
CA ASN A 267 -21.01 30.09 7.85
C ASN A 267 -21.81 30.42 9.12
N PRO A 268 -22.92 31.17 9.03
CA PRO A 268 -23.84 31.33 10.15
C PRO A 268 -24.33 29.95 10.66
N PRO A 269 -24.57 29.78 11.98
CA PRO A 269 -25.03 28.51 12.53
C PRO A 269 -26.28 27.98 11.82
N ALA A 270 -26.18 26.77 11.30
CA ALA A 270 -27.25 26.15 10.52
C ALA A 270 -28.12 25.31 11.45
N VAL A 271 -29.40 25.67 11.53
CA VAL A 271 -30.41 24.96 12.32
C VAL A 271 -31.45 24.36 11.40
N TYR A 272 -31.79 23.10 11.62
CA TYR A 272 -32.89 22.41 10.96
C TYR A 272 -33.87 21.87 12.00
N ARG A 273 -35.17 21.95 11.70
CA ARG A 273 -36.25 21.33 12.47
C ARG A 273 -37.24 20.73 11.48
N GLY A 274 -37.55 19.45 11.64
CA GLY A 274 -38.36 18.70 10.70
C GLY A 274 -38.13 17.19 10.84
N GLU A 275 -38.98 16.44 10.14
CA GLU A 275 -38.83 14.99 10.00
C GLU A 275 -37.58 14.64 9.18
N ASN A 276 -37.07 13.42 9.34
CA ASN A 276 -35.88 12.92 8.62
C ASN A 276 -34.64 13.82 8.80
N ALA A 277 -34.47 14.40 9.99
CA ALA A 277 -33.39 15.35 10.29
C ALA A 277 -31.98 14.77 10.04
N VAL A 278 -31.79 13.45 10.18
CA VAL A 278 -30.51 12.78 9.87
C VAL A 278 -30.27 12.71 8.37
N ASP A 279 -31.26 12.30 7.57
CA ASP A 279 -31.11 12.23 6.11
C ASP A 279 -30.91 13.62 5.50
N HIS A 280 -31.62 14.62 6.01
CA HIS A 280 -31.42 16.02 5.62
C HIS A 280 -30.03 16.53 5.99
N PHE A 281 -29.48 16.14 7.15
CA PHE A 281 -28.11 16.47 7.53
C PHE A 281 -27.10 15.83 6.56
N LEU A 282 -27.20 14.51 6.35
CA LEU A 282 -26.28 13.76 5.49
C LEU A 282 -26.31 14.27 4.04
N LYS A 283 -27.49 14.49 3.47
CA LYS A 283 -27.66 14.99 2.09
C LYS A 283 -27.13 16.42 1.88
N LYS A 284 -26.94 17.20 2.95
CA LYS A 284 -26.35 18.55 2.89
C LYS A 284 -24.82 18.55 3.01
N HIS A 285 -24.22 17.42 3.38
CA HIS A 285 -22.80 17.30 3.72
C HIS A 285 -22.04 16.21 2.92
N TYR A 286 -22.72 15.60 1.95
CA TYR A 286 -22.16 14.78 0.85
C TYR A 286 -22.36 15.50 -0.49
#